data_AF-A0A6M0BC88-F1
#
_entry.id   AF-A0A6M0BC88-F1
#
_cell.length_a   1.000
_cell.length_b   1.000
_cell.length_c   1.000
_cell.angle_alpha   90.00
_cell.angle_beta   90.00
_cell.angle_gamma   90.00
#
_symmetry.space_group_name_H-M   'P 1'
#
loop_
_entity.id
_entity.type
_entity.pdbx_description
1 polymer ?
#
loop_
_entity_poly.entity_id
_entity_poly.type
_entity_poly.pdbx_seq_one_letter_code
_entity_poly.pdbx_strand_id
1 'polypeptide(L)' 'IQTFNLRRLPAERGGRFYQDTAAYGHFGRSDLILPWEETDKAEILKEAAGKSGAISMA' A
#
# COMPACT_ATOMS: atom_id res chain seq x y z
N ILE A 1 -3.56 8.19 5.63
CA ILE A 1 -3.33 9.46 4.88
C ILE A 1 -1.85 9.74 4.67
N GLN A 2 -1.04 9.84 5.74
CA GLN A 2 0.39 10.20 5.62
C GLN A 2 1.25 9.07 5.03
N THR A 3 1.03 7.81 5.46
CA THR A 3 1.81 6.64 5.02
C THR A 3 1.88 6.48 3.49
N PHE A 4 0.80 6.79 2.79
CA PHE A 4 0.72 6.69 1.32
C PHE A 4 0.86 8.06 0.62
N ASN A 5 1.18 9.11 1.37
CA ASN A 5 1.31 10.48 0.89
C ASN A 5 0.10 11.03 0.10
N LEU A 6 -1.12 10.56 0.39
CA LEU A 6 -2.30 10.78 -0.49
C LEU A 6 -2.70 12.25 -0.69
N ARG A 7 -2.23 13.16 0.17
CA ARG A 7 -2.50 14.61 0.04
C ARG A 7 -1.55 15.30 -0.95
N ARG A 8 -0.29 14.88 -1.04
CA ARG A 8 0.71 15.53 -1.91
C ARG A 8 1.03 14.72 -3.16
N LEU A 9 0.85 13.40 -3.11
CA LEU A 9 1.12 12.48 -4.21
C LEU A 9 0.49 12.89 -5.55
N PRO A 10 -0.77 13.39 -5.62
CA PRO A 10 -1.32 13.86 -6.88
C PRO A 10 -0.50 15.00 -7.48
N ALA A 11 -0.12 16.00 -6.68
CA ALA A 11 0.68 17.13 -7.15
C ALA A 11 2.08 16.70 -7.60
N GLU A 12 2.69 15.75 -6.88
CA GLU A 12 4.00 15.16 -7.24
C GLU A 12 3.96 14.36 -8.55
N ARG A 13 2.78 13.86 -8.96
CA ARG A 13 2.59 13.02 -10.15
C ARG A 13 1.79 13.69 -11.26
N GLY A 14 1.95 15.01 -11.42
CA GLY A 14 1.32 15.75 -12.52
C GLY A 14 -0.20 15.93 -12.39
N GLY A 15 -0.76 15.77 -11.19
CA GLY A 15 -2.13 16.10 -10.83
C GLY A 15 -3.20 15.06 -11.16
N ARG A 16 -2.89 14.06 -12.00
CA ARG A 16 -3.91 13.14 -12.54
C ARG A 16 -4.16 11.88 -11.73
N PHE A 17 -3.42 11.68 -10.64
CA PHE A 17 -3.45 10.46 -9.85
C PHE A 17 -4.88 9.94 -9.54
N TYR A 18 -5.76 10.81 -9.03
CA TYR A 18 -7.13 10.38 -8.72
C TYR A 18 -8.02 10.20 -9.96
N GLN A 19 -7.75 10.95 -11.03
CA GLN A 19 -8.45 10.77 -12.31
C GLN A 19 -8.16 9.39 -12.90
N ASP A 20 -6.90 8.96 -12.86
CA ASP A 20 -6.48 7.67 -13.43
C ASP A 20 -7.06 6.47 -12.62
N THR A 21 -7.28 6.64 -11.31
CA THR A 21 -7.94 5.62 -10.46
C THR A 21 -9.47 5.64 -10.51
N ALA A 22 -10.08 6.75 -10.97
CA ALA A 22 -11.54 6.87 -11.07
C ALA A 22 -12.13 6.01 -12.20
N ALA A 23 -11.29 5.61 -13.17
CA ALA A 23 -11.63 4.68 -14.24
C ALA A 23 -10.88 3.35 -14.04
N TYR A 24 -11.52 2.25 -14.45
CA TYR A 24 -10.96 0.89 -14.42
C TYR A 24 -10.57 0.35 -13.03
N GLY A 25 -11.00 1.01 -11.96
CA GLY A 25 -10.87 0.54 -10.58
C GLY A 25 -9.61 1.00 -9.85
N HIS A 26 -9.67 0.89 -8.51
CA HIS A 26 -8.64 1.37 -7.59
C HIS A 26 -7.56 0.33 -7.24
N PHE A 27 -7.77 -0.94 -7.61
CA PHE A 27 -6.93 -2.08 -7.21
C PHE A 27 -6.52 -2.92 -8.40
N GLY A 28 -5.40 -3.65 -8.27
CA GLY A 28 -4.94 -4.62 -9.26
C GLY A 28 -4.51 -4.01 -10.60
N ARG A 29 -4.15 -2.73 -10.60
CA ARG A 29 -3.75 -1.96 -11.78
C ARG A 29 -2.23 -2.03 -11.95
N SER A 30 -1.73 -2.97 -12.75
CA SER A 30 -0.29 -3.10 -13.03
C SER A 30 0.27 -1.99 -13.93
N ASP A 31 -0.61 -1.22 -14.58
CA ASP A 31 -0.28 -0.03 -15.36
C ASP A 31 -0.09 1.23 -14.51
N LEU A 32 -0.46 1.18 -13.22
CA LEU A 32 -0.31 2.28 -12.26
C LEU A 32 0.55 1.85 -11.07
N ILE A 33 1.49 2.71 -10.66
CA ILE A 33 2.27 2.46 -9.44
C ILE A 33 1.51 3.01 -8.23
N LEU A 34 0.67 2.21 -7.59
CA LEU A 34 -0.18 2.65 -6.47
C LEU A 34 0.48 2.31 -5.12
N PRO A 35 0.68 3.28 -4.21
CA PRO A 35 1.44 3.06 -2.98
C PRO A 35 0.78 2.09 -1.99
N TRP A 36 -0.50 1.76 -2.17
CA TRP A 36 -1.21 0.78 -1.35
C TRP A 36 -1.16 -0.65 -1.92
N GLU A 37 -0.67 -0.83 -3.15
CA GLU A 37 -0.47 -2.14 -3.77
C GLU A 37 0.94 -2.71 -3.49
N GLU A 38 1.84 -1.88 -2.94
CA GLU A 38 3.19 -2.31 -2.58
C GLU A 38 3.17 -3.36 -1.48
N THR A 39 3.94 -4.43 -1.68
CA THR A 39 4.04 -5.58 -0.75
C THR A 39 5.24 -5.47 0.21
N ASP A 40 5.77 -4.25 0.38
CA ASP A 40 6.93 -3.91 1.21
C ASP A 40 6.82 -4.35 2.68
N LYS A 41 5.60 -4.53 3.18
CA LYS A 41 5.32 -4.95 4.56
C LYS A 41 5.23 -6.46 4.76
N ALA A 42 5.42 -7.27 3.72
CA ALA A 42 5.25 -8.73 3.80
C ALA A 42 6.15 -9.37 4.87
N GLU A 43 7.44 -9.05 4.91
CA GLU A 43 8.36 -9.65 5.89
C GLU A 43 8.06 -9.18 7.32
N ILE A 44 7.70 -7.91 7.50
CA ILE A 44 7.29 -7.35 8.80
C ILE A 44 6.08 -8.11 9.36
N LEU A 45 5.09 -8.39 8.50
CA LEU A 45 3.90 -9.15 8.89
C LEU A 45 4.24 -10.60 9.23
N LYS A 46 5.12 -11.23 8.45
CA LYS A 46 5.59 -12.60 8.70
C LYS A 46 6.31 -12.72 10.04
N GLU A 47 7.21 -11.79 10.36
CA GLU A 47 7.87 -11.75 11.67
C GLU A 47 6.88 -11.52 12.81
N ALA A 48 5.94 -10.59 12.66
CA ALA A 48 4.94 -10.30 13.67
C ALA A 48 4.05 -11.52 13.96
N ALA A 49 3.63 -12.23 12.92
CA ALA A 49 2.86 -13.47 13.04
C ALA A 49 3.67 -14.57 13.75
N GLY A 50 4.96 -14.72 13.42
CA GLY A 50 5.86 -15.68 14.08
C GLY A 50 6.06 -15.38 15.57
N LYS A 51 6.19 -14.10 15.94
CA LYS A 51 6.29 -13.65 17.35
C LYS A 51 5.02 -13.97 18.15
N SER A 52 3.85 -13.86 17.53
CA SER A 52 2.57 -14.15 18.18
C SER A 52 2.37 -15.65 18.49
N GLY A 53 2.94 -16.55 17.67
CA GLY A 53 2.89 -18.00 17.92
C GLY A 53 3.80 -18.47 19.06
N ALA A 54 4.94 -17.81 19.25
CA ALA A 54 5.88 -18.15 20.33
C ALA A 54 5.35 -17.81 21.73
N ILE A 55 4.49 -16.79 21.87
CA ILE A 55 3.91 -16.37 23.15
C ILE A 55 2.77 -17.30 23.61
N SER A 56 2.16 -18.07 22.71
CA SER A 56 1.08 -19.01 23.06
C SER A 56 1.58 -20.40 23.48
N MET A 57 2.89 -20.65 23.43
CA MET A 57 3.53 -21.96 23.68
C MET A 57 4.39 -22.00 24.96
N ALA A 58 4.37 -20.94 25.78
CA ALA A 58 5.03 -20.85 27.08
C ALA A 58 4.00 -20.58 28.18
#